data_AF-A0A7K4BKD7-F1
#
_entry.id   AF-A0A7K4BKD7-F1
#
_cell.length_a   1.000
_cell.length_b   1.000
_cell.length_c   1.000
_cell.angle_alpha   90.00
_cell.angle_beta   90.00
_cell.angle_gamma   90.00
#
_symmetry.space_group_name_H-M   'P 1'
#
loop_
_entity.id
_entity.type
_entity.pdbx_description
1 polymer ?
#
loop_
_entity_poly.entity_id
_entity_poly.type
_entity_poly.pdbx_seq_one_letter_code
_entity_poly.pdbx_strand_id
1 'polypeptide(L)'
;MAELLDSIPEAAREELETYLNEDLRRAIVTTTTPIVDEDGRIYFDEIALRLVDGRKVAIVPEMRGKWPMLVLEINPGDGWRDMTVEEDYSEELEELTAAPGHQDADRRWENLARGLTGGDRG
;
A
#
# COMPACT_ATOMS: atom_id res chain seq x y z
N MET A 1 -0.46 -18.85 37.36
CA MET A 1 0.64 -18.05 36.80
C MET A 1 1.40 -18.98 35.88
N ALA A 2 0.98 -19.08 34.62
CA ALA A 2 1.68 -19.92 33.65
C ALA A 2 3.08 -19.33 33.44
N GLU A 3 4.09 -20.20 33.44
CA GLU A 3 5.49 -19.90 33.21
C GLU A 3 5.65 -18.97 32.00
N LEU A 4 6.52 -17.98 32.16
CA LEU A 4 7.05 -17.18 31.06
C LEU A 4 7.60 -18.18 30.03
N LEU A 5 6.92 -18.30 28.89
CA LEU A 5 7.39 -19.08 27.74
C LEU A 5 8.87 -18.77 27.50
N ASP A 6 9.71 -19.81 27.47
CA ASP A 6 11.14 -19.70 27.19
C ASP A 6 11.36 -18.80 25.97
N SER A 7 12.23 -17.80 26.11
CA SER A 7 12.54 -16.88 25.02
C SER A 7 13.10 -17.63 23.81
N ILE A 8 12.68 -17.24 22.61
CA ILE A 8 13.23 -17.78 21.36
C ILE A 8 14.75 -17.56 21.33
N PRO A 9 15.57 -18.60 21.10
CA PRO A 9 17.02 -18.45 20.96
C PRO A 9 17.39 -17.46 19.85
N GLU A 10 18.46 -16.69 20.05
CA GLU A 10 18.90 -15.65 19.11
C GLU A 10 19.11 -16.18 17.68
N ALA A 11 19.83 -17.29 17.53
CA ALA A 11 20.05 -17.91 16.22
C ALA A 11 18.74 -18.29 15.51
N ALA A 12 17.74 -18.78 16.25
CA ALA A 12 16.44 -19.11 15.67
C ALA A 12 15.67 -17.84 15.26
N ARG A 13 15.79 -16.75 16.03
CA ARG A 13 15.19 -15.46 15.67
C ARG A 13 15.81 -14.90 14.38
N GLU A 14 17.13 -14.91 14.26
CA GLU A 14 17.84 -14.44 13.05
C GLU A 14 17.46 -15.25 11.79
N GLU A 15 17.31 -16.57 11.95
CA GLU A 15 16.90 -17.44 10.85
C GLU A 15 15.45 -17.15 10.42
N LEU A 16 14.54 -16.94 11.38
CA LEU A 16 13.15 -16.55 11.10
C LEU A 16 13.06 -15.18 10.43
N GLU A 17 13.86 -14.20 10.85
CA GLU A 17 13.95 -12.88 10.21
C GLU A 17 14.43 -13.01 8.75
N THR A 18 15.38 -13.90 8.48
CA THR A 18 15.86 -14.21 7.13
C THR A 18 14.76 -14.81 6.26
N TYR A 19 14.06 -15.84 6.75
CA TYR A 19 12.94 -16.44 6.01
C TYR A 19 11.81 -15.44 5.75
N LEU A 20 11.44 -14.62 6.74
CA LEU A 20 10.44 -13.58 6.56
C LEU A 20 10.86 -12.58 5.47
N ASN A 21 12.12 -12.16 5.46
CA ASN A 21 12.64 -11.26 4.44
C ASN A 21 12.59 -11.89 3.04
N GLU A 22 12.98 -13.15 2.93
CA GLU A 22 12.94 -13.90 1.68
C GLU A 22 11.54 -14.15 1.13
N ASP A 23 10.57 -14.43 2.00
CA ASP A 23 9.17 -14.60 1.66
C ASP A 23 8.58 -13.27 1.15
N LEU A 24 8.82 -12.17 1.88
CA LEU A 24 8.29 -10.84 1.52
C LEU A 24 8.91 -10.27 0.25
N ARG A 25 10.21 -10.50 -0.01
CA ARG A 25 10.88 -10.08 -1.26
C ARG A 25 10.30 -10.70 -2.52
N ARG A 26 9.68 -11.88 -2.39
CA ARG A 26 9.06 -12.62 -3.50
C ARG A 26 7.54 -12.50 -3.50
N ALA A 27 6.98 -11.82 -2.51
CA ALA A 27 5.54 -11.64 -2.39
C ALA A 27 5.02 -10.69 -3.47
N ILE A 28 3.79 -10.93 -3.89
CA ILE A 28 3.09 -10.08 -4.85
C ILE A 28 2.11 -9.20 -4.07
N VAL A 29 2.17 -7.89 -4.30
CA VAL A 29 1.15 -6.96 -3.78
C VAL A 29 -0.18 -7.25 -4.47
N THR A 30 -1.21 -7.52 -3.68
CA THR A 30 -2.56 -7.86 -4.17
C THR A 30 -3.58 -6.76 -3.91
N THR A 31 -3.40 -5.99 -2.83
CA THR A 31 -4.26 -4.85 -2.49
C THR A 31 -3.41 -3.75 -1.87
N THR A 32 -3.71 -2.50 -2.23
CA THR A 32 -3.20 -1.31 -1.55
C THR A 32 -4.38 -0.38 -1.23
N THR A 33 -4.36 0.22 -0.05
CA THR A 33 -5.37 1.20 0.38
C THR A 33 -4.69 2.54 0.71
N PRO A 34 -4.32 3.35 -0.32
CA PRO A 34 -3.69 4.64 -0.11
C PRO A 34 -4.71 5.70 0.34
N ILE A 35 -4.25 6.63 1.17
CA ILE A 35 -4.97 7.80 1.67
C ILE A 35 -4.10 9.02 1.41
N VAL A 36 -4.66 10.05 0.79
CA VAL A 36 -4.00 11.35 0.60
C VAL A 36 -4.66 12.34 1.56
N ASP A 37 -3.88 13.02 2.38
CA ASP A 37 -4.40 14.06 3.27
C ASP A 37 -4.49 15.44 2.59
N GLU A 38 -4.97 16.44 3.34
CA GLU A 38 -5.17 17.80 2.84
C GLU A 38 -3.86 18.50 2.44
N ASP A 39 -2.71 18.07 3.00
CA ASP A 39 -1.39 18.59 2.70
C ASP A 39 -0.70 17.82 1.55
N GLY A 40 -1.39 16.84 0.95
CA GLY A 40 -0.84 16.00 -0.12
C GLY A 40 0.13 14.91 0.36
N ARG A 41 0.13 14.59 1.67
CA ARG A 41 0.90 13.46 2.23
C ARG A 41 0.21 12.14 1.92
N ILE A 42 1.00 11.12 1.65
CA ILE A 42 0.51 9.79 1.27
C ILE A 42 0.67 8.82 2.44
N TYR A 43 -0.42 8.16 2.80
CA TYR A 43 -0.47 7.13 3.83
C TYR A 43 -1.14 5.86 3.33
N PHE A 44 -0.93 4.74 4.03
CA PHE A 44 -1.60 3.48 3.74
C PHE A 44 -2.30 2.95 4.99
N ASP A 45 -3.55 2.54 4.80
CA ASP A 45 -4.30 1.75 5.79
C ASP A 45 -3.87 0.28 5.77
N GLU A 46 -3.64 -0.28 4.58
CA GLU A 46 -3.26 -1.68 4.41
C GLU A 46 -2.45 -1.90 3.11
N ILE A 47 -1.49 -2.82 3.18
CA ILE A 47 -0.86 -3.46 2.02
C ILE A 47 -1.04 -4.98 2.15
N ALA A 48 -1.92 -5.57 1.33
CA ALA A 48 -2.13 -7.01 1.31
C ALA A 48 -1.23 -7.70 0.29
N LEU A 49 -0.56 -8.76 0.71
CA LEU A 49 0.43 -9.50 -0.04
C LEU A 49 0.01 -10.96 -0.20
N ARG A 50 0.45 -11.57 -1.31
CA ARG A 50 0.41 -13.03 -1.50
C ARG A 50 1.82 -13.58 -1.56
N LEU A 51 2.14 -14.48 -0.63
CA LEU A 51 3.42 -15.19 -0.59
C LEU A 51 3.48 -16.26 -1.69
N VAL A 52 4.68 -16.74 -1.99
CA VAL A 52 4.94 -17.75 -3.04
C VAL A 52 4.17 -19.05 -2.78
N ASP A 53 4.00 -19.43 -1.53
CA ASP A 53 3.23 -20.61 -1.11
C ASP A 53 1.70 -20.41 -1.14
N GLY A 54 1.23 -19.24 -1.58
CA GLY A 54 -0.18 -18.91 -1.72
C GLY A 54 -0.83 -18.31 -0.48
N ARG A 55 -0.15 -18.25 0.68
CA ARG A 55 -0.66 -17.55 1.87
C ARG A 55 -0.89 -16.07 1.57
N LYS A 56 -1.96 -15.53 2.17
CA LYS A 56 -2.26 -14.09 2.16
C LYS A 56 -1.86 -13.49 3.49
N VAL A 57 -1.10 -12.41 3.46
CA VAL A 57 -0.67 -11.65 4.64
C VAL A 57 -0.88 -10.17 4.37
N ALA A 58 -0.92 -9.34 5.42
CA ALA A 58 -1.06 -7.91 5.27
C ALA A 58 -0.05 -7.17 6.14
N ILE A 59 0.47 -6.06 5.63
CA ILE A 59 1.18 -5.05 6.40
C ILE A 59 0.14 -4.01 6.77
N VAL A 60 -0.15 -3.91 8.07
CA VAL A 60 -1.11 -2.97 8.64
C VAL A 60 -0.45 -2.15 9.74
N PRO A 61 -0.79 -0.87 9.88
CA PRO A 61 -0.29 -0.04 10.97
C PRO A 61 -0.85 -0.52 12.32
N GLU A 62 0.01 -0.86 13.29
CA GLU A 62 -0.43 -1.21 14.65
C GLU A 62 -0.71 0.06 15.46
N MET A 63 -1.96 0.28 15.87
CA MET A 63 -2.40 1.46 16.65
C MET A 63 -1.85 1.47 18.07
N ARG A 64 -0.63 1.98 18.24
CA ARG A 64 -0.10 2.38 19.55
C ARG A 64 -0.45 3.84 19.84
N GLY A 65 -1.72 4.09 20.18
CA GLY A 65 -2.24 5.44 20.42
C GLY A 65 -3.11 5.97 19.29
N LYS A 66 -3.04 7.26 18.97
CA LYS A 66 -3.96 7.89 18.00
C LYS A 66 -3.60 7.74 16.52
N TRP A 67 -2.34 7.49 16.16
CA TRP A 67 -1.94 7.51 14.74
C TRP A 67 -0.78 6.56 14.43
N PRO A 68 -1.01 5.28 14.14
CA PRO A 68 -0.12 4.54 13.28
C PRO A 68 -0.54 4.82 11.83
N MET A 69 0.39 5.27 11.00
CA MET A 69 0.15 5.33 9.55
C MET A 69 1.37 4.71 8.89
N LEU A 70 1.15 3.91 7.85
CA LEU A 70 2.23 3.50 6.98
C LEU A 70 2.51 4.67 6.02
N VAL A 71 3.73 5.19 6.06
CA VAL A 71 4.21 6.22 5.12
C VAL A 71 4.94 5.53 3.97
N LEU A 72 4.81 6.07 2.77
CA LEU A 72 5.53 5.60 1.60
C LEU A 72 6.76 6.47 1.37
N GLU A 73 7.94 5.86 1.36
CA GLU A 73 9.19 6.52 1.02
C GLU A 73 9.72 6.04 -0.34
N ILE A 74 10.38 6.94 -1.06
CA ILE A 74 11.09 6.66 -2.31
C ILE A 74 12.59 6.91 -2.12
N ASN A 75 13.41 6.12 -2.80
CA ASN A 75 14.84 6.36 -2.92
C ASN A 75 15.25 6.45 -4.39
N PRO A 76 15.38 7.66 -4.96
CA PRO A 76 15.74 7.85 -6.36
C PRO A 76 17.25 7.68 -6.63
N GLY A 77 18.04 7.36 -5.59
CA GLY A 77 19.48 7.10 -5.69
C GLY A 77 20.36 7.96 -4.77
N ASP A 78 19.79 8.96 -4.10
CA ASP A 78 20.48 9.90 -3.21
C ASP A 78 20.04 9.83 -1.75
N GLY A 79 19.08 8.96 -1.42
CA GLY A 79 18.57 8.78 -0.07
C GLY A 79 17.09 8.44 -0.06
N TRP A 80 16.58 8.06 1.11
CA TRP A 80 15.15 7.85 1.30
C TRP A 80 14.47 9.17 1.66
N ARG A 81 13.29 9.43 1.10
CA ARG A 81 12.40 10.53 1.51
C ARG A 81 10.94 10.12 1.40
N ASP A 82 10.07 10.78 2.15
CA ASP A 82 8.62 10.65 2.00
C ASP A 82 8.20 10.98 0.56
N MET A 83 7.30 10.18 0.01
CA MET A 83 6.58 10.53 -1.21
C MET A 83 5.46 11.51 -0.91
N THR A 84 5.24 12.47 -1.80
CA THR A 84 4.14 13.43 -1.71
C THR A 84 3.42 13.55 -3.05
N VAL A 85 2.14 13.93 -3.03
CA VAL A 85 1.40 14.15 -4.28
C VAL A 85 1.98 15.33 -5.06
N GLU A 86 2.40 16.39 -4.38
CA GLU A 86 2.97 17.57 -5.04
C GLU A 86 4.28 17.27 -5.77
N GLU A 87 5.18 16.47 -5.18
CA GLU A 87 6.47 16.18 -5.80
C GLU A 87 6.40 14.99 -6.77
N ASP A 88 5.77 13.89 -6.36
CA ASP A 88 5.85 12.61 -7.07
C ASP A 88 4.67 12.34 -8.01
N TYR A 89 3.58 13.10 -7.89
CA TYR A 89 2.36 12.98 -8.69
C TYR A 89 1.85 14.33 -9.20
N SER A 90 2.75 15.29 -9.42
CA SER A 90 2.41 16.65 -9.87
C SER A 90 1.65 16.66 -11.20
N GLU A 91 2.07 15.82 -12.15
CA GLU A 91 1.43 15.73 -13.47
C GLU A 91 0.00 15.20 -13.36
N GLU A 92 -0.22 14.14 -12.58
CA GLU A 92 -1.56 13.61 -12.32
C GLU A 92 -2.43 14.60 -11.54
N LEU A 93 -1.85 15.32 -10.58
CA LEU A 93 -2.55 16.36 -9.83
C LEU A 93 -2.99 17.50 -10.76
N GLU A 94 -2.12 17.95 -11.66
CA GLU A 94 -2.45 18.97 -12.66
C GLU A 94 -3.58 18.50 -13.57
N GLU A 95 -3.53 17.27 -14.09
CA GLU A 95 -4.60 16.70 -14.91
C GLU A 95 -5.94 16.66 -14.16
N LEU A 96 -5.93 16.21 -12.90
CA LEU A 96 -7.14 16.06 -12.09
C LEU A 96 -7.73 17.41 -11.64
N THR A 97 -6.90 18.45 -11.52
CA THR A 97 -7.31 19.79 -11.07
C THR A 97 -7.50 20.78 -12.21
N ALA A 98 -7.07 20.43 -13.42
CA ALA A 98 -7.34 21.21 -14.61
C ALA A 98 -8.85 21.44 -14.77
N ALA A 99 -9.24 22.67 -15.11
CA ALA A 99 -10.63 22.99 -15.36
C ALA A 99 -11.20 21.99 -16.39
N PRO A 100 -12.38 21.40 -16.15
CA PRO A 100 -12.91 20.38 -17.03
C PRO A 100 -12.95 20.92 -18.46
N GLY A 101 -12.11 20.36 -19.35
CA GLY A 101 -12.36 20.45 -20.77
C GLY A 101 -13.78 19.94 -20.98
N HIS A 102 -14.64 20.75 -21.61
CA HIS A 102 -16.10 20.63 -21.66
C HIS A 102 -16.64 19.34 -22.36
N GLN A 103 -15.87 18.25 -22.45
CA GLN A 103 -16.24 17.05 -23.22
C GLN A 103 -15.83 15.69 -22.61
N ASP A 104 -15.00 15.61 -21.56
CA ASP A 104 -14.47 14.30 -21.10
C ASP A 104 -14.94 13.82 -19.71
N ALA A 105 -15.60 14.67 -18.92
CA ALA A 105 -16.10 14.28 -17.59
C ALA A 105 -17.24 13.24 -17.65
N ASP A 106 -18.09 13.27 -18.67
CA ASP A 106 -19.23 12.34 -18.79
C ASP A 106 -18.80 10.95 -19.30
N ARG A 107 -17.71 10.87 -20.07
CA ARG A 107 -17.28 9.62 -20.72
C ARG A 107 -16.53 8.67 -19.79
N ARG A 108 -15.85 9.19 -18.76
CA ARG A 108 -15.05 8.40 -17.81
C ARG A 108 -15.94 7.64 -16.81
N TRP A 109 -17.01 8.26 -16.30
CA TRP A 109 -17.94 7.61 -15.36
C TRP A 109 -18.84 6.56 -16.02
N GLU A 110 -19.27 6.78 -17.27
CA GLU A 110 -20.03 5.78 -18.03
C GLU A 110 -19.23 4.51 -18.33
N ASN A 111 -17.91 4.61 -18.57
CA ASN A 111 -17.05 3.46 -18.84
C ASN A 111 -16.72 2.65 -17.57
N LEU A 112 -16.52 3.32 -16.43
CA LEU A 112 -16.35 2.67 -15.12
C LEU A 112 -17.63 1.95 -14.67
N ALA A 113 -18.81 2.55 -14.86
CA ALA A 113 -20.09 1.91 -14.55
C ALA A 113 -20.39 0.69 -15.45
N ARG A 114 -19.95 0.72 -16.72
CA ARG A 114 -20.05 -0.42 -17.65
C ARG A 114 -19.06 -1.54 -17.32
N GLY A 115 -17.86 -1.21 -16.84
CA GLY A 115 -16.87 -2.20 -16.38
C GLY A 115 -17.31 -2.98 -15.14
N LEU A 116 -18.09 -2.35 -14.25
CA LEU A 116 -18.59 -2.98 -13.01
C LEU A 116 -19.89 -3.79 -13.18
N THR A 117 -20.58 -3.66 -14.33
CA THR A 117 -21.83 -4.39 -14.62
C THR A 117 -21.67 -5.49 -15.68
N GLY A 118 -20.52 -5.56 -16.35
CA GLY A 118 -20.24 -6.49 -17.46
C GLY A 118 -19.48 -7.77 -17.08
N GLY A 119 -19.60 -8.24 -15.83
CA GLY A 119 -18.83 -9.35 -15.29
C GLY A 119 -19.67 -10.47 -14.68
N ASP A 120 -20.87 -10.75 -15.21
CA ASP A 120 -21.51 -12.06 -15.01
C ASP A 120 -22.49 -12.36 -16.16
N ARG A 121 -22.15 -13.39 -16.96
CA ARG A 121 -23.00 -14.33 -17.71
C ARG A 121 -22.21 -14.95 -18.86
N GLY A 122 -21.83 -16.21 -18.68
CA GLY A 122 -21.34 -17.10 -19.75
C GLY A 122 -20.28 -18.06 -19.29
#